data_AF-A0AAV6NT32-F1
#
_entry.id   AF-A0AAV6NT32-F1
#
_cell.length_a   1.000
_cell.length_b   1.000
_cell.length_c   1.000
_cell.angle_alpha   90.00
_cell.angle_beta   90.00
_cell.angle_gamma   90.00
#
_symmetry.space_group_name_H-M   'P 1'
#
loop_
_entity.id
_entity.type
_entity.pdbx_description
1 polymer ?
#
loop_
_entity_poly.entity_id
_entity_poly.type
_entity_poly.pdbx_seq_one_letter_code
_entity_poly.pdbx_strand_id
1 'polypeptide(L)'
;MLAVAFLVWSFSSEGCHGRATGKHWRQNREALPALSSKKGKTHNHGGAHKGNHHGGASKTKPPSRKMPKPDVSRSPPPQKGSRSSMFNVLDFGARGDGKTDDTKAFQDTWTATCKVTASTFIVPSKYVFLVGPISFSGPYCQPNIVFQLDGKVIARTDFKVWGRGLFQWLQFTKLMGLTIQGNGIIDGRGSVWWQVSSFDDTIDHEFKLLIPLNSSVQEKPPAPARSELVGKMPRIKPTALRFYGSFNVTVTGITIQNSPQCHLKFDNCIGVLVHDFSVSSPSDSPNTDGIHLQNSKDVLIHNTTLSCGVVQGVLFSNIQVSEVKIPIVIDQFYCDKEKCSNQTSAVALSGINYERIRGTYTVKPVHFACSDNLPCTDISLTAIDLKPLQELYHLYGAFCWQTFGELRTPTVPPIDCLQIGKPSTNKIQNDFDSCGV
;
A
#
# COMPACT_ATOMS: atom_id res chain seq x y z
N MET A 1 8.82 -43.08 32.75
CA MET A 1 9.82 -42.91 31.62
C MET A 1 9.17 -43.27 30.28
N LEU A 2 8.53 -42.26 29.68
CA LEU A 2 8.63 -41.63 28.35
C LEU A 2 7.47 -42.10 27.47
N ALA A 3 6.48 -41.19 27.16
CA ALA A 3 5.88 -40.36 26.10
C ALA A 3 5.87 -41.10 24.75
N VAL A 4 4.73 -41.12 24.10
CA VAL A 4 4.29 -40.19 23.03
C VAL A 4 3.15 -40.86 22.25
N ALA A 5 1.92 -40.15 22.17
CA ALA A 5 0.81 -39.47 21.47
C ALA A 5 1.10 -39.30 19.98
N PHE A 6 0.04 -39.48 19.17
CA PHE A 6 -1.21 -39.40 18.39
C PHE A 6 -0.97 -38.59 17.11
N LEU A 7 -1.64 -38.98 15.85
CA LEU A 7 -2.94 -38.40 15.40
C LEU A 7 -2.89 -38.14 13.90
N VAL A 8 -3.97 -38.50 13.11
CA VAL A 8 -5.08 -38.32 12.16
C VAL A 8 -5.65 -36.89 12.28
N TRP A 9 -5.55 -36.03 11.11
CA TRP A 9 -6.20 -34.75 10.75
C TRP A 9 -7.50 -35.01 9.97
N SER A 10 -8.75 -34.69 10.49
CA SER A 10 -10.07 -34.15 10.12
C SER A 10 -10.11 -32.64 10.36
N PHE A 11 -10.25 -31.79 9.18
CA PHE A 11 -10.64 -30.41 8.82
C PHE A 11 -12.06 -30.11 9.32
N SER A 12 -12.05 -29.46 10.42
CA SER A 12 -13.13 -28.52 10.78
C SER A 12 -12.54 -27.13 11.03
N SER A 13 -12.65 -26.15 9.93
CA SER A 13 -12.63 -24.68 9.85
C SER A 13 -12.78 -24.03 11.24
N GLU A 14 -11.64 -23.42 11.73
CA GLU A 14 -12.03 -22.14 12.39
C GLU A 14 -10.77 -21.33 12.71
N GLY A 15 -10.44 -20.13 11.78
CA GLY A 15 -10.11 -18.68 11.73
C GLY A 15 -8.82 -18.37 12.51
N CYS A 16 -7.79 -17.93 11.88
CA CYS A 16 -6.42 -17.40 11.86
C CYS A 16 -6.30 -16.09 12.64
N HIS A 17 -5.34 -16.01 13.97
CA HIS A 17 -4.99 -14.87 14.84
C HIS A 17 -3.47 -14.73 14.96
N GLY A 18 -2.92 -13.80 14.12
CA GLY A 18 -1.62 -13.13 13.89
C GLY A 18 -1.34 -12.05 14.97
N ARG A 19 0.03 -12.26 15.82
CA ARG A 19 0.72 -11.32 16.74
C ARG A 19 2.19 -11.15 16.28
N ALA A 20 2.61 -9.86 15.70
CA ALA A 20 3.80 -9.02 15.55
C ALA A 20 3.88 -7.98 16.67
N THR A 21 5.12 -7.76 17.40
CA THR A 21 6.09 -6.73 17.03
C THR A 21 6.90 -6.34 18.28
N GLY A 22 8.40 -6.12 17.71
CA GLY A 22 9.41 -5.10 17.39
C GLY A 22 9.55 -4.05 18.51
N LYS A 23 10.87 -3.71 18.85
CA LYS A 23 11.80 -3.03 19.77
C LYS A 23 11.57 -1.51 19.72
N HIS A 24 10.96 -1.08 20.85
CA HIS A 24 10.59 0.29 21.28
C HIS A 24 11.77 0.95 22.02
N TRP A 25 12.30 2.10 21.48
CA TRP A 25 13.18 3.15 22.03
C TRP A 25 12.45 3.95 23.12
N ARG A 26 13.09 4.00 24.24
CA ARG A 26 12.92 4.81 25.46
C ARG A 26 14.09 5.78 25.63
N GLN A 27 13.94 7.23 25.32
CA GLN A 27 14.98 8.18 25.78
C GLN A 27 14.39 9.14 26.81
N ASN A 28 14.92 8.97 27.93
CA ASN A 28 15.47 9.39 29.23
C ASN A 28 15.51 10.91 29.37
N ARG A 29 14.83 11.46 30.32
CA ARG A 29 15.53 12.64 30.86
C ARG A 29 15.27 12.76 32.36
N GLU A 30 16.42 12.60 33.10
CA GLU A 30 17.39 13.01 34.14
C GLU A 30 16.90 14.24 34.91
N ALA A 31 16.70 14.04 36.14
CA ALA A 31 17.72 14.50 37.10
C ALA A 31 17.20 14.30 38.53
N LEU A 32 17.92 13.38 39.20
CA LEU A 32 18.53 13.14 40.52
C LEU A 32 18.67 14.42 41.33
N PRO A 33 18.99 14.28 42.63
CA PRO A 33 19.93 13.45 43.39
C PRO A 33 19.57 13.37 44.88
N ALA A 34 19.82 12.21 45.35
CA ALA A 34 20.97 12.00 46.24
C ALA A 34 20.61 10.93 47.30
N LEU A 35 21.54 9.91 47.24
CA LEU A 35 22.81 9.50 47.88
C LEU A 35 22.51 8.57 49.07
N SER A 36 23.17 7.40 48.93
CA SER A 36 24.48 6.78 49.22
C SER A 36 24.32 5.76 50.37
N SER A 37 24.93 4.66 50.01
CA SER A 37 26.26 4.11 50.32
C SER A 37 26.15 2.62 50.64
N LYS A 38 27.08 1.88 49.89
CA LYS A 38 28.47 1.38 49.98
C LYS A 38 28.47 -0.10 50.37
N LYS A 39 29.21 -0.90 49.53
CA LYS A 39 30.59 -1.43 49.56
C LYS A 39 30.57 -2.96 49.50
N GLY A 40 31.33 -3.47 48.48
CA GLY A 40 32.68 -4.06 48.63
C GLY A 40 32.83 -5.31 47.75
N LYS A 41 33.78 -5.35 46.74
CA LYS A 41 35.18 -5.69 46.42
C LYS A 41 35.34 -7.21 46.28
N THR A 42 35.93 -7.68 45.14
CA THR A 42 37.32 -8.07 44.84
C THR A 42 37.33 -9.41 44.11
N HIS A 43 38.18 -9.51 42.99
CA HIS A 43 39.52 -9.86 42.51
C HIS A 43 39.59 -11.34 42.11
N ASN A 44 40.07 -11.61 40.83
CA ASN A 44 41.35 -12.04 40.22
C ASN A 44 41.68 -13.49 40.59
N HIS A 45 42.04 -14.29 39.59
CA HIS A 45 43.32 -14.91 39.19
C HIS A 45 43.11 -16.41 38.93
N GLY A 46 43.49 -16.79 37.71
CA GLY A 46 44.79 -17.51 37.53
C GLY A 46 44.55 -18.98 37.18
N GLY A 47 44.89 -19.29 35.94
CA GLY A 47 46.10 -20.11 35.67
C GLY A 47 45.74 -21.37 34.89
N ALA A 48 46.19 -21.38 33.60
CA ALA A 48 47.37 -21.95 32.92
C ALA A 48 47.42 -23.48 33.09
N HIS A 49 47.45 -24.15 31.95
CA HIS A 49 48.55 -24.85 31.26
C HIS A 49 48.20 -26.33 31.06
N LYS A 50 48.22 -26.71 29.80
CA LYS A 50 49.32 -27.50 29.20
C LYS A 50 48.73 -28.57 28.26
N GLY A 51 49.04 -28.40 26.97
CA GLY A 51 50.06 -28.90 26.02
C GLY A 51 49.86 -30.40 25.73
N ASN A 52 49.66 -30.67 24.46
CA ASN A 52 50.66 -31.40 23.65
C ASN A 52 49.96 -32.04 22.44
N HIS A 53 50.30 -31.60 21.26
CA HIS A 53 50.93 -31.88 19.96
C HIS A 53 51.21 -33.37 19.77
N HIS A 54 50.80 -33.95 18.63
CA HIS A 54 51.47 -34.42 17.40
C HIS A 54 50.78 -35.70 16.90
N GLY A 55 50.38 -35.65 15.61
CA GLY A 55 51.10 -36.35 14.50
C GLY A 55 50.11 -36.99 13.54
N GLY A 56 49.94 -36.43 12.30
CA GLY A 56 50.33 -36.65 10.89
C GLY A 56 50.12 -38.11 10.46
N ALA A 57 49.31 -38.25 9.41
CA ALA A 57 49.65 -38.59 8.01
C ALA A 57 48.68 -39.66 7.51
N SER A 58 48.05 -39.34 6.30
CA SER A 58 48.04 -39.49 4.83
C SER A 58 47.66 -40.93 4.44
N LYS A 59 46.60 -41.03 3.60
CA LYS A 59 46.78 -41.93 2.42
C LYS A 59 45.58 -41.77 1.47
N THR A 60 45.77 -41.15 0.22
CA THR A 60 46.01 -41.43 -1.21
C THR A 60 44.75 -42.04 -1.85
N LYS A 61 44.11 -41.36 -2.81
CA LYS A 61 43.43 -41.73 -4.07
C LYS A 61 44.41 -42.35 -5.07
N PRO A 62 43.82 -43.17 -6.04
CA PRO A 62 42.95 -43.06 -7.22
C PRO A 62 42.63 -44.41 -7.84
N PRO A 63 41.99 -44.54 -9.15
CA PRO A 63 41.43 -43.86 -10.33
C PRO A 63 40.33 -44.69 -11.01
N SER A 64 39.42 -43.97 -11.88
CA SER A 64 38.75 -43.63 -13.14
C SER A 64 38.45 -44.88 -13.98
N ARG A 65 37.12 -45.05 -14.33
CA ARG A 65 36.72 -45.68 -15.61
C ARG A 65 35.54 -44.89 -16.21
N LYS A 66 35.68 -44.31 -17.43
CA LYS A 66 35.37 -43.94 -18.83
C LYS A 66 33.98 -44.42 -19.25
N MET A 67 33.04 -43.59 -19.52
CA MET A 67 31.77 -43.52 -20.26
C MET A 67 32.02 -43.32 -21.76
N PRO A 68 31.30 -44.02 -22.64
CA PRO A 68 31.46 -43.86 -24.10
C PRO A 68 30.56 -42.73 -24.63
N LYS A 69 31.14 -41.75 -25.51
CA LYS A 69 30.32 -40.98 -26.47
C LYS A 69 30.57 -41.47 -27.90
N PRO A 70 29.72 -41.01 -29.01
CA PRO A 70 28.51 -40.33 -29.53
C PRO A 70 28.12 -40.86 -30.91
N ASP A 71 26.79 -41.04 -31.11
CA ASP A 71 26.25 -41.07 -32.49
C ASP A 71 25.39 -39.83 -32.76
N VAL A 72 25.83 -38.76 -33.52
CA VAL A 72 25.54 -37.74 -34.54
C VAL A 72 24.50 -38.28 -35.53
N SER A 73 23.23 -37.74 -35.45
CA SER A 73 22.59 -36.98 -36.56
C SER A 73 21.09 -37.30 -36.59
N ARG A 74 20.32 -36.32 -35.98
CA ARG A 74 19.12 -35.82 -36.70
C ARG A 74 18.59 -34.57 -36.00
N SER A 75 19.06 -33.44 -36.51
CA SER A 75 18.53 -32.06 -36.49
C SER A 75 17.00 -32.06 -36.30
N PRO A 76 16.54 -31.52 -35.12
CA PRO A 76 15.11 -31.32 -34.88
C PRO A 76 14.52 -30.25 -35.83
N PRO A 77 13.38 -30.53 -36.49
CA PRO A 77 12.65 -29.61 -37.36
C PRO A 77 12.58 -28.19 -36.77
N PRO A 78 12.84 -27.09 -37.57
CA PRO A 78 12.92 -25.67 -37.19
C PRO A 78 11.88 -25.29 -36.13
N GLN A 79 12.25 -25.38 -34.82
CA GLN A 79 11.54 -24.58 -33.80
C GLN A 79 10.95 -23.30 -34.41
N LYS A 80 9.79 -23.42 -35.03
CA LYS A 80 8.81 -22.32 -35.15
C LYS A 80 9.23 -21.10 -34.34
N GLY A 81 10.18 -20.34 -34.76
CA GLY A 81 10.34 -18.87 -34.60
C GLY A 81 9.92 -18.39 -33.21
N SER A 82 10.62 -18.69 -32.09
CA SER A 82 10.49 -17.88 -30.85
C SER A 82 9.71 -16.59 -31.10
N ARG A 83 8.42 -16.81 -31.42
CA ARG A 83 7.56 -15.60 -31.40
C ARG A 83 7.92 -14.71 -30.21
N SER A 84 8.77 -13.68 -30.56
CA SER A 84 9.06 -12.62 -29.58
C SER A 84 7.90 -12.43 -28.60
N SER A 85 8.00 -12.82 -27.37
CA SER A 85 7.02 -12.70 -26.26
C SER A 85 7.01 -11.28 -25.70
N MET A 86 7.69 -10.42 -26.59
CA MET A 86 7.72 -9.03 -26.09
C MET A 86 7.01 -8.12 -27.11
N PHE A 87 6.20 -7.31 -26.63
CA PHE A 87 5.38 -6.46 -27.54
C PHE A 87 5.53 -5.00 -27.09
N ASN A 88 6.32 -4.33 -27.93
CA ASN A 88 6.60 -2.90 -27.66
C ASN A 88 5.54 -2.00 -28.29
N VAL A 89 5.00 -1.06 -27.50
CA VAL A 89 3.86 -0.23 -27.97
C VAL A 89 4.28 0.60 -29.18
N LEU A 90 5.58 0.83 -29.35
CA LEU A 90 6.04 1.60 -30.53
C LEU A 90 5.87 0.78 -31.81
N ASP A 91 5.93 -0.54 -31.69
CA ASP A 91 5.76 -1.39 -32.89
C ASP A 91 4.30 -1.44 -33.33
N PHE A 92 3.47 -0.78 -32.46
CA PHE A 92 2.04 -0.86 -32.81
C PHE A 92 1.50 0.55 -33.07
N GLY A 93 2.51 1.51 -33.26
CA GLY A 93 2.04 2.80 -33.81
C GLY A 93 2.03 3.90 -32.74
N ALA A 94 2.44 3.55 -31.48
CA ALA A 94 2.52 4.66 -30.50
C ALA A 94 3.63 5.65 -30.87
N ARG A 95 3.28 6.92 -30.65
CA ARG A 95 4.29 7.96 -30.97
C ARG A 95 5.15 8.29 -29.75
N GLY A 96 4.53 8.36 -28.55
CA GLY A 96 5.29 8.55 -27.28
C GLY A 96 5.78 10.00 -27.14
N ASP A 97 5.02 10.96 -27.73
CA ASP A 97 5.53 12.35 -27.70
C ASP A 97 4.74 13.17 -26.68
N GLY A 98 3.77 12.48 -25.98
CA GLY A 98 3.04 13.21 -24.92
C GLY A 98 1.91 14.05 -25.51
N LYS A 99 1.80 14.04 -26.87
CA LYS A 99 0.76 14.88 -27.52
C LYS A 99 -0.18 14.01 -28.35
N THR A 100 0.40 13.13 -29.11
CA THR A 100 -0.42 12.26 -29.97
C THR A 100 -1.13 11.18 -29.15
N ASP A 101 -2.45 11.05 -29.51
CA ASP A 101 -3.21 10.00 -28.78
C ASP A 101 -2.67 8.60 -29.13
N ASP A 102 -2.15 7.93 -28.05
CA ASP A 102 -1.52 6.60 -28.28
C ASP A 102 -2.44 5.48 -27.78
N THR A 103 -3.72 5.77 -27.62
CA THR A 103 -4.64 4.81 -26.98
C THR A 103 -4.82 3.59 -27.87
N LYS A 104 -4.96 3.85 -29.19
CA LYS A 104 -5.17 2.71 -30.09
C LYS A 104 -3.92 1.81 -30.13
N ALA A 105 -2.77 2.40 -30.13
CA ALA A 105 -1.55 1.56 -30.11
C ALA A 105 -1.48 0.70 -28.83
N PHE A 106 -1.87 1.26 -27.68
CA PHE A 106 -1.89 0.45 -26.43
C PHE A 106 -2.92 -0.68 -26.54
N GLN A 107 -4.10 -0.37 -27.20
CA GLN A 107 -5.12 -1.43 -27.38
C GLN A 107 -4.60 -2.55 -28.28
N ASP A 108 -3.97 -2.15 -29.32
CA ASP A 108 -3.50 -3.17 -30.27
C ASP A 108 -2.35 -4.00 -29.66
N THR A 109 -1.51 -3.32 -28.95
CA THR A 109 -0.42 -4.08 -28.30
C THR A 109 -0.99 -5.07 -27.28
N TRP A 110 -2.02 -4.63 -26.48
CA TRP A 110 -2.62 -5.56 -25.50
C TRP A 110 -3.27 -6.75 -26.21
N THR A 111 -3.92 -6.49 -27.38
CA THR A 111 -4.57 -7.61 -28.11
C THR A 111 -3.52 -8.66 -28.51
N ALA A 112 -2.39 -8.19 -28.89
CA ALA A 112 -1.33 -9.14 -29.30
C ALA A 112 -0.71 -9.84 -28.09
N THR A 113 -0.46 -9.08 -27.04
CA THR A 113 0.18 -9.66 -25.83
C THR A 113 -0.74 -10.69 -25.19
N CYS A 114 -2.05 -10.48 -25.30
CA CYS A 114 -3.05 -11.29 -24.57
C CYS A 114 -3.13 -12.69 -25.18
N LYS A 115 -2.53 -12.93 -26.36
CA LYS A 115 -2.67 -14.24 -27.05
C LYS A 115 -1.49 -15.16 -26.70
N VAL A 116 -0.60 -14.53 -25.95
CA VAL A 116 0.62 -15.33 -25.74
C VAL A 116 0.84 -15.49 -24.23
N THR A 117 1.08 -16.68 -23.79
CA THR A 117 1.34 -16.92 -22.34
C THR A 117 2.65 -16.27 -21.91
N ALA A 118 2.60 -15.70 -20.81
CA ALA A 118 3.80 -15.09 -20.19
C ALA A 118 4.44 -14.08 -21.14
N SER A 119 3.67 -13.32 -21.80
CA SER A 119 4.22 -12.30 -22.71
C SER A 119 4.46 -10.99 -21.97
N THR A 120 5.22 -10.14 -22.68
CA THR A 120 5.56 -8.87 -22.02
C THR A 120 5.07 -7.71 -22.90
N PHE A 121 4.17 -6.88 -22.29
CA PHE A 121 3.75 -5.58 -22.85
C PHE A 121 4.71 -4.46 -22.45
N ILE A 122 5.40 -3.78 -23.48
CA ILE A 122 6.54 -2.90 -23.13
C ILE A 122 6.12 -1.45 -23.40
N VAL A 123 6.18 -0.63 -22.31
CA VAL A 123 6.13 0.83 -22.41
C VAL A 123 7.52 1.41 -22.14
N PRO A 124 8.24 1.77 -23.18
CA PRO A 124 9.68 2.03 -23.06
C PRO A 124 9.97 3.38 -22.38
N SER A 125 11.14 3.41 -21.84
CA SER A 125 11.60 4.63 -21.13
C SER A 125 11.88 5.76 -22.13
N LYS A 126 11.85 7.04 -21.76
CA LYS A 126 12.20 8.25 -22.54
C LYS A 126 10.99 8.76 -23.33
N TYR A 127 9.91 7.89 -23.22
CA TYR A 127 8.75 8.36 -24.00
C TYR A 127 7.62 8.76 -23.04
N VAL A 128 6.82 9.68 -23.56
CA VAL A 128 5.59 10.05 -22.83
C VAL A 128 4.38 9.70 -23.71
N PHE A 129 3.52 8.91 -23.11
CA PHE A 129 2.41 8.40 -23.93
C PHE A 129 1.11 9.00 -23.42
N LEU A 130 0.46 9.75 -24.29
CA LEU A 130 -0.87 10.29 -23.95
C LEU A 130 -1.95 9.24 -24.24
N VAL A 131 -2.62 8.79 -23.18
CA VAL A 131 -3.51 7.62 -23.32
C VAL A 131 -4.86 7.99 -22.69
N GLY A 132 -5.96 7.77 -23.49
CA GLY A 132 -7.32 7.97 -22.95
C GLY A 132 -7.78 6.80 -22.08
N PRO A 133 -9.00 6.93 -21.62
CA PRO A 133 -9.52 5.80 -20.84
C PRO A 133 -9.51 4.49 -21.65
N ILE A 134 -9.05 3.47 -20.95
CA ILE A 134 -8.89 2.21 -21.69
C ILE A 134 -9.02 1.05 -20.69
N SER A 135 -9.64 -0.03 -21.25
CA SER A 135 -9.77 -1.27 -20.45
C SER A 135 -9.03 -2.43 -21.13
N PHE A 136 -8.11 -3.00 -20.35
CA PHE A 136 -7.45 -4.25 -20.80
C PHE A 136 -8.15 -5.47 -20.23
N SER A 137 -8.99 -6.15 -21.14
CA SER A 137 -9.87 -7.24 -20.67
C SER A 137 -9.20 -8.60 -20.85
N GLY A 138 -9.53 -9.49 -19.75
CA GLY A 138 -8.70 -10.72 -19.66
C GLY A 138 -9.57 -11.98 -19.72
N PRO A 139 -10.87 -12.06 -19.85
CA PRO A 139 -11.56 -13.35 -19.75
C PRO A 139 -11.03 -14.36 -20.77
N TYR A 140 -10.26 -13.92 -21.84
CA TYR A 140 -9.72 -14.90 -22.82
C TYR A 140 -8.23 -14.66 -23.01
N CYS A 141 -7.68 -13.99 -22.03
CA CYS A 141 -6.24 -13.69 -22.19
C CYS A 141 -5.41 -14.80 -21.53
N GLN A 142 -4.21 -15.05 -22.27
CA GLN A 142 -3.31 -16.05 -21.67
C GLN A 142 -2.69 -15.49 -20.37
N PRO A 143 -2.41 -16.34 -19.34
CA PRO A 143 -2.01 -15.89 -18.01
C PRO A 143 -0.54 -15.41 -17.98
N ASN A 144 -0.19 -14.71 -16.94
CA ASN A 144 1.17 -14.36 -16.51
C ASN A 144 1.79 -13.33 -17.46
N ILE A 145 0.92 -12.40 -17.86
CA ILE A 145 1.42 -11.29 -18.69
C ILE A 145 2.14 -10.27 -17.80
N VAL A 146 3.26 -9.76 -18.41
CA VAL A 146 4.00 -8.71 -17.71
C VAL A 146 3.77 -7.38 -18.47
N PHE A 147 3.20 -6.47 -17.72
CA PHE A 147 3.10 -5.09 -18.22
C PHE A 147 4.30 -4.25 -17.74
N GLN A 148 5.37 -4.21 -18.71
CA GLN A 148 6.60 -3.48 -18.37
C GLN A 148 6.46 -1.99 -18.66
N LEU A 149 6.31 -1.18 -17.49
CA LEU A 149 6.11 0.27 -17.65
C LEU A 149 7.38 1.03 -17.24
N ASP A 150 8.17 1.49 -18.27
CA ASP A 150 9.45 2.22 -17.99
C ASP A 150 9.33 3.68 -18.40
N GLY A 151 8.34 3.99 -19.19
CA GLY A 151 8.14 5.37 -19.66
C GLY A 151 7.03 6.06 -18.87
N LYS A 152 6.53 7.18 -19.45
CA LYS A 152 5.50 7.97 -18.74
C LYS A 152 4.17 7.91 -19.51
N VAL A 153 3.13 7.60 -18.74
CA VAL A 153 1.78 7.59 -19.34
C VAL A 153 0.98 8.75 -18.71
N ILE A 154 0.43 9.60 -19.55
CA ILE A 154 -0.30 10.77 -18.99
C ILE A 154 -1.73 10.72 -19.52
N ALA A 155 -2.67 11.21 -18.70
CA ALA A 155 -4.11 11.15 -19.02
C ALA A 155 -4.47 12.29 -19.99
N ARG A 156 -5.42 12.00 -20.76
CA ARG A 156 -5.95 13.10 -21.60
C ARG A 156 -6.73 14.08 -20.74
N THR A 157 -6.70 15.35 -21.18
CA THR A 157 -7.45 16.35 -20.39
C THR A 157 -8.58 16.94 -21.23
N ASP A 158 -8.94 16.16 -22.36
CA ASP A 158 -10.12 16.53 -23.16
C ASP A 158 -11.38 15.84 -22.63
N PHE A 159 -12.45 16.67 -22.31
CA PHE A 159 -13.65 16.11 -21.64
C PHE A 159 -14.40 15.17 -22.58
N LYS A 160 -14.31 15.29 -23.90
CA LYS A 160 -15.12 14.50 -24.86
C LYS A 160 -14.71 13.03 -24.84
N VAL A 161 -13.51 12.78 -24.29
CA VAL A 161 -13.01 11.38 -24.38
C VAL A 161 -13.45 10.59 -23.14
N TRP A 162 -13.91 11.15 -22.06
CA TRP A 162 -14.15 10.49 -20.76
C TRP A 162 -15.64 10.21 -20.60
N GLY A 163 -16.49 10.24 -21.82
CA GLY A 163 -17.93 9.88 -21.83
C GLY A 163 -18.57 10.01 -20.45
N ARG A 164 -19.91 9.66 -20.39
CA ARG A 164 -20.68 9.70 -19.12
C ARG A 164 -20.51 8.38 -18.35
N GLY A 165 -19.66 8.38 -17.16
CA GLY A 165 -19.84 7.16 -16.32
C GLY A 165 -18.54 6.35 -16.21
N LEU A 166 -17.43 6.87 -16.80
CA LEU A 166 -16.19 6.07 -16.66
C LEU A 166 -15.52 6.36 -15.30
N PHE A 167 -15.30 5.27 -14.59
CA PHE A 167 -14.82 5.44 -13.19
C PHE A 167 -13.31 5.17 -13.13
N GLN A 168 -12.81 4.79 -14.34
CA GLN A 168 -11.36 4.43 -14.24
C GLN A 168 -10.65 4.87 -15.52
N TRP A 169 -9.44 5.29 -15.32
CA TRP A 169 -8.63 5.61 -16.50
C TRP A 169 -7.98 4.36 -17.10
N LEU A 170 -7.12 3.67 -16.40
CA LEU A 170 -6.52 2.40 -16.88
C LEU A 170 -7.11 1.24 -16.05
N GLN A 171 -7.80 0.38 -16.88
CA GLN A 171 -8.43 -0.74 -16.15
C GLN A 171 -7.91 -2.08 -16.70
N PHE A 172 -7.56 -2.92 -15.67
CA PHE A 172 -7.25 -4.32 -15.98
C PHE A 172 -8.33 -5.22 -15.34
N THR A 173 -8.96 -6.04 -16.25
CA THR A 173 -10.13 -6.76 -15.68
C THR A 173 -10.08 -8.23 -16.10
N LYS A 174 -10.36 -9.07 -15.02
CA LYS A 174 -10.55 -10.53 -15.22
C LYS A 174 -9.29 -11.16 -15.78
N LEU A 175 -8.12 -10.83 -15.15
CA LEU A 175 -6.85 -11.42 -15.60
C LEU A 175 -6.32 -12.41 -14.56
N MET A 176 -5.48 -13.23 -15.02
CA MET A 176 -4.84 -14.20 -14.10
C MET A 176 -3.32 -14.04 -14.18
N GLY A 177 -2.76 -13.63 -13.06
CA GLY A 177 -1.27 -13.65 -12.94
C GLY A 177 -0.66 -12.42 -13.60
N LEU A 178 -1.37 -11.30 -13.69
CA LEU A 178 -0.81 -10.09 -14.30
C LEU A 178 0.19 -9.43 -13.35
N THR A 179 1.33 -8.97 -14.07
CA THR A 179 2.33 -8.18 -13.30
C THR A 179 2.55 -6.84 -14.00
N ILE A 180 2.25 -5.78 -13.19
CA ILE A 180 2.69 -4.44 -13.65
C ILE A 180 3.98 -4.04 -12.91
N GLN A 181 5.05 -3.73 -13.85
CA GLN A 181 6.34 -3.46 -13.19
C GLN A 181 7.12 -2.43 -14.01
N GLY A 182 8.26 -1.97 -13.40
CA GLY A 182 9.12 -0.96 -14.06
C GLY A 182 9.38 0.24 -13.15
N ASN A 183 9.86 1.24 -13.91
CA ASN A 183 10.13 2.47 -13.11
C ASN A 183 9.43 3.68 -13.74
N GLY A 184 8.47 3.38 -14.39
CA GLY A 184 7.80 4.42 -15.19
C GLY A 184 6.71 5.11 -14.36
N ILE A 185 6.06 6.13 -14.92
CA ILE A 185 5.15 7.02 -14.17
C ILE A 185 3.78 7.01 -14.87
N ILE A 186 2.79 6.87 -14.00
CA ILE A 186 1.41 7.12 -14.46
C ILE A 186 0.95 8.46 -13.88
N ASP A 187 0.73 9.40 -14.77
CA ASP A 187 0.35 10.76 -14.32
C ASP A 187 -1.10 11.03 -14.73
N GLY A 188 -1.95 11.20 -13.71
CA GLY A 188 -3.41 11.30 -13.94
C GLY A 188 -3.81 12.72 -14.33
N ARG A 189 -2.78 13.62 -14.23
CA ARG A 189 -3.05 15.03 -14.54
C ARG A 189 -4.40 15.47 -13.95
N GLY A 190 -4.53 15.26 -12.68
CA GLY A 190 -5.80 15.42 -11.95
C GLY A 190 -6.14 16.91 -11.78
N SER A 191 -5.24 17.83 -11.96
CA SER A 191 -5.49 19.25 -11.64
C SER A 191 -6.70 19.78 -12.44
N VAL A 192 -6.89 19.27 -13.67
CA VAL A 192 -8.01 19.76 -14.50
C VAL A 192 -9.34 19.29 -13.91
N TRP A 193 -9.23 18.17 -13.08
CA TRP A 193 -10.47 17.70 -12.41
C TRP A 193 -10.65 18.40 -11.07
N TRP A 194 -9.56 18.97 -10.42
CA TRP A 194 -9.63 19.48 -9.04
C TRP A 194 -10.05 20.96 -9.07
N GLN A 195 -10.19 21.55 -10.40
CA GLN A 195 -10.52 22.99 -10.47
C GLN A 195 -12.00 23.19 -10.09
N VAL A 196 -12.31 23.24 -8.80
CA VAL A 196 -13.66 23.47 -8.27
C VAL A 196 -14.08 24.91 -8.59
N SER A 197 -14.94 25.23 -9.67
CA SER A 197 -15.79 26.43 -9.63
C SER A 197 -16.68 26.45 -8.38
N SER A 198 -16.29 27.15 -7.27
CA SER A 198 -17.05 27.75 -6.14
C SER A 198 -18.54 27.86 -6.45
N PHE A 199 -19.09 27.07 -7.38
CA PHE A 199 -20.57 27.10 -7.34
C PHE A 199 -21.13 25.75 -7.75
N ASP A 200 -20.67 24.61 -7.17
CA ASP A 200 -21.72 23.60 -7.47
C ASP A 200 -21.72 22.51 -6.39
N ASP A 201 -21.52 22.88 -5.12
CA ASP A 201 -21.90 21.89 -4.07
C ASP A 201 -23.38 22.03 -3.73
N THR A 202 -24.32 22.20 -4.79
CA THR A 202 -25.68 21.85 -4.28
C THR A 202 -26.34 20.86 -5.24
N ILE A 203 -25.81 19.63 -5.44
CA ILE A 203 -27.02 18.80 -5.68
C ILE A 203 -26.68 17.34 -5.37
N ASP A 204 -26.24 16.99 -4.15
CA ASP A 204 -26.39 15.56 -3.75
C ASP A 204 -27.68 15.37 -2.95
N HIS A 205 -28.81 15.03 -3.60
CA HIS A 205 -29.75 13.96 -3.20
C HIS A 205 -31.11 14.56 -2.87
N GLU A 206 -31.88 15.13 -3.86
CA GLU A 206 -33.31 15.02 -3.54
C GLU A 206 -34.12 14.82 -4.84
N PHE A 207 -33.89 13.82 -5.64
CA PHE A 207 -35.08 13.27 -6.33
C PHE A 207 -35.95 12.46 -5.35
N LYS A 208 -36.45 13.11 -4.28
CA LYS A 208 -37.63 12.57 -3.57
C LYS A 208 -38.86 13.45 -3.87
N LEU A 209 -39.72 13.09 -4.91
CA LEU A 209 -41.18 12.90 -4.84
C LEU A 209 -41.84 14.09 -4.14
N LEU A 210 -42.16 15.20 -4.95
CA LEU A 210 -43.43 15.89 -4.63
C LEU A 210 -43.87 16.70 -5.85
N ILE A 211 -44.72 16.11 -6.74
CA ILE A 211 -45.76 16.83 -7.50
C ILE A 211 -46.58 17.71 -6.55
N PRO A 212 -46.64 19.11 -6.93
CA PRO A 212 -48.04 19.59 -6.86
C PRO A 212 -48.39 20.49 -8.04
N LEU A 213 -49.66 20.13 -8.65
CA LEU A 213 -50.87 20.73 -9.25
C LEU A 213 -51.00 22.21 -8.89
N ASN A 214 -50.78 23.22 -9.94
CA ASN A 214 -51.67 24.34 -10.30
C ASN A 214 -50.86 25.65 -10.39
N SER A 215 -50.70 26.26 -11.59
CA SER A 215 -50.95 27.44 -12.46
C SER A 215 -50.51 28.73 -11.77
N SER A 216 -49.59 29.58 -12.50
CA SER A 216 -49.76 30.89 -13.17
C SER A 216 -48.49 31.73 -12.99
N VAL A 217 -47.74 32.14 -14.10
CA VAL A 217 -47.31 33.22 -15.02
C VAL A 217 -46.39 34.18 -14.26
N GLN A 218 -45.07 34.50 -14.83
CA GLN A 218 -44.22 35.36 -15.67
C GLN A 218 -43.36 36.26 -14.79
N GLU A 219 -41.99 36.31 -15.12
CA GLU A 219 -41.20 37.31 -15.89
C GLU A 219 -39.71 37.12 -15.59
N LYS A 220 -39.05 36.43 -16.54
CA LYS A 220 -37.66 36.43 -17.07
C LYS A 220 -36.99 37.80 -16.88
N PRO A 221 -35.82 37.84 -16.05
CA PRO A 221 -34.91 38.94 -16.43
C PRO A 221 -33.68 38.41 -17.19
N PRO A 222 -33.06 39.28 -18.20
CA PRO A 222 -32.19 38.96 -19.34
C PRO A 222 -30.92 38.20 -18.89
N ALA A 223 -30.87 36.85 -19.30
CA ALA A 223 -29.65 36.01 -19.32
C ALA A 223 -28.45 36.80 -19.87
N PRO A 224 -27.39 37.07 -19.01
CA PRO A 224 -26.16 37.50 -19.69
C PRO A 224 -25.51 36.34 -20.49
N ALA A 225 -25.67 36.42 -21.84
CA ALA A 225 -24.77 35.92 -22.91
C ALA A 225 -23.77 34.90 -22.36
N ARG A 226 -24.23 33.61 -22.10
CA ARG A 226 -23.39 32.40 -21.93
C ARG A 226 -22.39 32.27 -23.07
N SER A 227 -21.47 33.16 -23.12
CA SER A 227 -20.16 32.77 -23.70
C SER A 227 -19.54 31.61 -22.91
N GLU A 228 -19.87 30.30 -23.21
CA GLU A 228 -18.76 29.42 -22.77
C GLU A 228 -18.90 28.04 -23.44
N LEU A 229 -18.67 27.86 -24.62
CA LEU A 229 -18.31 26.53 -25.18
C LEU A 229 -16.92 26.10 -24.71
N VAL A 230 -16.61 26.01 -23.34
CA VAL A 230 -15.40 25.20 -23.01
C VAL A 230 -15.85 23.97 -22.21
N GLY A 231 -16.30 22.93 -22.93
CA GLY A 231 -16.58 21.58 -22.42
C GLY A 231 -15.83 21.27 -21.10
N LYS A 232 -16.43 21.29 -19.89
CA LYS A 232 -15.91 21.01 -18.54
C LYS A 232 -15.74 19.50 -18.34
N MET A 233 -14.53 19.17 -17.69
CA MET A 233 -14.32 17.75 -17.34
C MET A 233 -15.56 17.18 -16.61
N PRO A 234 -15.85 15.83 -16.85
CA PRO A 234 -16.98 15.23 -16.15
C PRO A 234 -16.80 15.30 -14.62
N ARG A 235 -17.94 15.37 -14.09
CA ARG A 235 -17.96 15.49 -12.60
C ARG A 235 -17.38 14.23 -11.96
N ILE A 236 -17.55 13.14 -12.62
CA ILE A 236 -17.02 11.90 -12.01
C ILE A 236 -15.53 11.78 -12.34
N LYS A 237 -14.70 11.72 -11.11
CA LYS A 237 -13.24 11.64 -11.29
C LYS A 237 -12.81 10.16 -11.41
N PRO A 238 -12.07 9.91 -12.38
CA PRO A 238 -11.66 8.50 -12.58
C PRO A 238 -10.46 8.12 -11.69
N THR A 239 -10.51 6.87 -11.23
CA THR A 239 -9.30 6.26 -10.63
C THR A 239 -8.22 6.05 -11.70
N ALA A 240 -7.00 6.34 -11.27
CA ALA A 240 -5.91 6.24 -12.27
C ALA A 240 -5.69 4.79 -12.71
N LEU A 241 -5.65 3.90 -11.78
CA LEU A 241 -5.35 2.51 -12.15
C LEU A 241 -6.23 1.56 -11.33
N ARG A 242 -6.99 0.70 -12.12
CA ARG A 242 -7.90 -0.23 -11.41
C ARG A 242 -7.71 -1.66 -11.91
N PHE A 243 -7.84 -2.59 -10.90
CA PHE A 243 -7.91 -4.02 -11.21
C PHE A 243 -9.26 -4.57 -10.74
N TYR A 244 -9.91 -5.29 -11.73
CA TYR A 244 -11.23 -5.84 -11.37
C TYR A 244 -11.31 -7.33 -11.73
N GLY A 245 -11.82 -8.12 -10.63
CA GLY A 245 -12.06 -9.56 -10.88
C GLY A 245 -10.80 -10.29 -11.32
N SER A 246 -9.63 -9.82 -10.82
CA SER A 246 -8.40 -10.50 -11.29
C SER A 246 -7.80 -11.35 -10.17
N PHE A 247 -6.95 -12.38 -10.61
CA PHE A 247 -6.34 -13.32 -9.65
C PHE A 247 -4.81 -13.22 -9.77
N ASN A 248 -4.21 -13.07 -8.59
CA ASN A 248 -2.72 -13.10 -8.50
C ASN A 248 -2.12 -11.91 -9.26
N VAL A 249 -2.58 -10.73 -8.83
CA VAL A 249 -2.07 -9.48 -9.44
C VAL A 249 -0.89 -8.97 -8.62
N THR A 250 0.14 -8.50 -9.50
CA THR A 250 1.29 -7.87 -8.82
C THR A 250 1.53 -6.49 -9.44
N VAL A 251 1.60 -5.46 -8.49
CA VAL A 251 2.03 -4.10 -8.91
C VAL A 251 3.29 -3.71 -8.15
N THR A 252 4.32 -3.31 -9.09
CA THR A 252 5.56 -3.03 -8.35
C THR A 252 6.41 -2.06 -9.16
N GLY A 253 7.18 -1.16 -8.50
CA GLY A 253 8.29 -0.40 -9.15
C GLY A 253 7.74 0.87 -9.82
N ILE A 254 6.46 1.08 -9.81
CA ILE A 254 6.03 2.24 -10.63
C ILE A 254 5.54 3.34 -9.67
N THR A 255 5.33 4.54 -10.34
CA THR A 255 4.80 5.70 -9.60
C THR A 255 3.48 6.16 -10.23
N ILE A 256 2.47 6.42 -9.30
CA ILE A 256 1.24 7.06 -9.77
C ILE A 256 1.12 8.44 -9.13
N GLN A 257 0.99 9.42 -10.00
CA GLN A 257 0.86 10.76 -9.39
C GLN A 257 -0.33 11.49 -10.01
N ASN A 258 -0.78 12.41 -9.27
CA ASN A 258 -1.82 13.37 -9.68
C ASN A 258 -3.06 12.66 -10.23
N SER A 259 -3.29 11.54 -9.49
CA SER A 259 -4.55 10.89 -9.88
C SER A 259 -5.75 11.80 -9.58
N PRO A 260 -6.79 11.85 -10.64
CA PRO A 260 -7.98 12.69 -10.43
C PRO A 260 -8.74 12.29 -9.16
N GLN A 261 -8.72 10.99 -8.83
CA GLN A 261 -9.39 10.55 -7.58
C GLN A 261 -8.47 9.61 -6.80
N CYS A 262 -8.53 8.21 -6.96
CA CYS A 262 -7.68 7.20 -6.31
C CYS A 262 -6.55 6.78 -7.25
N HIS A 263 -5.36 6.49 -6.56
CA HIS A 263 -4.20 6.15 -7.42
C HIS A 263 -4.26 4.68 -7.84
N LEU A 264 -4.70 3.83 -6.94
CA LEU A 264 -4.64 2.38 -7.24
C LEU A 264 -5.80 1.68 -6.53
N LYS A 265 -6.55 0.93 -7.44
CA LYS A 265 -7.73 0.26 -6.84
C LYS A 265 -7.76 -1.21 -7.26
N PHE A 266 -8.14 -2.03 -6.21
CA PHE A 266 -8.36 -3.46 -6.46
C PHE A 266 -9.80 -3.81 -6.08
N ASP A 267 -10.52 -4.41 -7.08
CA ASP A 267 -11.94 -4.77 -6.87
C ASP A 267 -12.19 -6.21 -7.32
N ASN A 268 -12.73 -7.03 -6.18
CA ASN A 268 -13.01 -8.46 -6.47
C ASN A 268 -11.76 -9.18 -6.99
N CYS A 269 -10.69 -8.85 -6.30
CA CYS A 269 -9.45 -9.58 -6.69
C CYS A 269 -9.06 -10.57 -5.60
N ILE A 270 -8.36 -11.66 -5.97
CA ILE A 270 -7.77 -12.63 -5.02
C ILE A 270 -6.28 -12.77 -5.33
N GLY A 271 -5.54 -12.59 -4.24
CA GLY A 271 -4.07 -12.76 -4.44
C GLY A 271 -3.46 -11.46 -5.01
N VAL A 272 -3.57 -10.43 -4.20
CA VAL A 272 -3.00 -9.14 -4.62
C VAL A 272 -1.69 -8.90 -3.87
N LEU A 273 -0.66 -8.48 -4.77
CA LEU A 273 0.63 -8.12 -4.18
C LEU A 273 1.06 -6.75 -4.74
N VAL A 274 1.11 -5.80 -3.75
CA VAL A 274 1.63 -4.46 -4.12
C VAL A 274 2.87 -4.15 -3.28
N HIS A 275 3.98 -3.74 -4.14
CA HIS A 275 5.19 -3.40 -3.37
C HIS A 275 6.12 -2.53 -4.24
N ASP A 276 6.96 -1.72 -3.66
CA ASP A 276 7.83 -0.75 -4.37
C ASP A 276 7.01 0.16 -5.29
N PHE A 277 5.96 0.58 -4.59
CA PHE A 277 4.98 1.42 -5.31
C PHE A 277 4.90 2.80 -4.66
N SER A 278 4.84 3.86 -5.59
CA SER A 278 4.76 5.21 -4.98
C SER A 278 3.57 5.98 -5.56
N VAL A 279 2.96 6.77 -4.70
CA VAL A 279 1.84 7.63 -5.13
C VAL A 279 2.09 9.04 -4.58
N SER A 280 1.81 9.99 -5.42
CA SER A 280 1.92 11.36 -4.90
C SER A 280 0.85 12.25 -5.55
N SER A 281 0.42 13.22 -4.73
CA SER A 281 -0.46 14.31 -5.20
C SER A 281 -0.19 15.59 -4.42
N PRO A 282 -0.45 16.71 -5.03
CA PRO A 282 -0.31 17.94 -4.25
C PRO A 282 -1.16 17.91 -2.96
N SER A 283 -0.54 18.68 -1.90
CA SER A 283 -1.21 18.65 -0.58
C SER A 283 -2.67 19.12 -0.68
N ASP A 284 -3.00 19.87 -1.75
CA ASP A 284 -4.37 20.43 -1.81
C ASP A 284 -5.24 19.63 -2.78
N SER A 285 -4.70 18.39 -3.13
CA SER A 285 -5.46 17.56 -4.07
C SER A 285 -6.55 16.78 -3.32
N PRO A 286 -7.81 16.96 -3.89
CA PRO A 286 -8.93 16.39 -3.12
C PRO A 286 -9.14 14.90 -3.44
N ASN A 287 -9.12 14.00 -2.30
CA ASN A 287 -9.64 12.62 -2.45
C ASN A 287 -8.75 11.77 -3.34
N THR A 288 -7.37 12.00 -3.11
CA THR A 288 -6.43 11.18 -3.90
C THR A 288 -5.94 9.99 -3.05
N ASP A 289 -6.85 9.10 -2.74
CA ASP A 289 -6.44 7.88 -1.99
C ASP A 289 -5.26 7.19 -2.68
N GLY A 290 -4.26 6.66 -1.88
CA GLY A 290 -3.10 5.95 -2.48
C GLY A 290 -3.49 4.57 -3.04
N ILE A 291 -4.10 3.72 -2.16
CA ILE A 291 -4.46 2.35 -2.61
C ILE A 291 -5.81 1.99 -1.99
N HIS A 292 -6.69 1.58 -2.96
CA HIS A 292 -8.03 1.19 -2.50
C HIS A 292 -8.30 -0.30 -2.79
N LEU A 293 -8.71 -1.10 -1.57
CA LEU A 293 -8.98 -2.55 -1.71
C LEU A 293 -10.46 -2.83 -1.43
N GLN A 294 -11.13 -3.44 -2.52
CA GLN A 294 -12.56 -3.80 -2.39
C GLN A 294 -12.80 -5.24 -2.84
N ASN A 295 -13.59 -5.99 -1.82
CA ASN A 295 -13.99 -7.39 -2.15
C ASN A 295 -12.80 -8.21 -2.64
N SER A 296 -11.76 -7.85 -1.93
CA SER A 296 -10.57 -8.62 -2.37
C SER A 296 -10.07 -9.49 -1.20
N LYS A 297 -9.45 -10.59 -1.52
CA LYS A 297 -8.96 -11.56 -0.52
C LYS A 297 -7.48 -11.86 -0.79
N ASP A 298 -6.68 -11.99 0.34
CA ASP A 298 -5.25 -12.37 0.22
C ASP A 298 -4.45 -11.25 -0.43
N VAL A 299 -4.68 -10.11 0.33
CA VAL A 299 -4.02 -8.90 -0.19
C VAL A 299 -2.81 -8.58 0.71
N LEU A 300 -1.68 -8.42 -0.06
CA LEU A 300 -0.46 -8.01 0.67
C LEU A 300 0.09 -6.74 0.03
N ILE A 301 0.01 -5.61 0.92
CA ILE A 301 0.56 -4.30 0.48
C ILE A 301 1.69 -3.91 1.44
N HIS A 302 2.87 -3.74 0.64
CA HIS A 302 4.00 -3.38 1.53
C HIS A 302 5.04 -2.59 0.72
N ASN A 303 5.77 -1.73 1.26
CA ASN A 303 6.84 -0.92 0.63
C ASN A 303 6.27 0.07 -0.39
N THR A 304 5.21 0.75 0.31
CA THR A 304 4.57 1.77 -0.57
C THR A 304 4.75 3.16 0.07
N THR A 305 5.07 4.13 -0.85
CA THR A 305 5.11 5.53 -0.38
C THR A 305 3.83 6.28 -0.81
N LEU A 306 3.05 6.71 0.30
CA LEU A 306 1.79 7.46 0.07
C LEU A 306 1.96 8.91 0.53
N SER A 307 2.36 9.76 -0.21
CA SER A 307 2.57 11.17 0.18
C SER A 307 1.34 12.01 -0.19
N CYS A 308 0.73 13.16 1.31
CA CYS A 308 1.17 14.54 1.66
C CYS A 308 0.69 14.88 3.06
N GLY A 309 1.71 14.91 4.28
CA GLY A 309 1.93 15.58 5.58
C GLY A 309 0.72 15.44 6.52
N VAL A 310 -0.44 14.44 6.49
CA VAL A 310 -1.51 14.07 7.44
C VAL A 310 -1.99 12.65 7.09
N VAL A 311 -2.04 11.78 8.01
CA VAL A 311 -2.62 10.43 7.97
C VAL A 311 -3.83 10.41 8.93
N GLN A 312 -5.00 10.29 8.26
CA GLN A 312 -6.25 10.42 9.04
C GLN A 312 -7.28 9.42 8.51
N GLY A 313 -8.07 8.82 9.65
CA GLY A 313 -9.24 7.96 9.35
C GLY A 313 -8.81 6.55 8.93
N VAL A 314 -7.85 6.03 9.32
CA VAL A 314 -7.47 4.63 9.02
C VAL A 314 -8.24 3.69 9.97
N LEU A 315 -8.69 2.48 9.37
CA LEU A 315 -9.40 1.48 10.18
C LEU A 315 -8.78 0.09 9.95
N PHE A 316 -8.54 -0.35 10.89
CA PHE A 316 -8.12 -1.77 10.92
C PHE A 316 -9.18 -2.60 11.64
N SER A 317 -9.72 -3.78 10.88
CA SER A 317 -10.78 -4.56 11.57
C SER A 317 -10.71 -6.03 11.14
N ASN A 318 -11.32 -6.86 12.00
CA ASN A 318 -11.48 -8.31 11.77
C ASN A 318 -10.16 -8.97 11.38
N ILE A 319 -9.33 -8.64 12.27
CA ILE A 319 -7.95 -9.13 12.03
C ILE A 319 -7.61 -10.16 13.12
N GLN A 320 -7.39 -11.25 12.44
CA GLN A 320 -6.98 -12.31 13.38
C GLN A 320 -5.44 -12.46 13.37
N VAL A 321 -5.03 -12.27 14.67
CA VAL A 321 -3.55 -12.30 14.70
C VAL A 321 -3.09 -13.47 15.60
N SER A 322 -2.12 -14.11 15.29
CA SER A 322 -1.64 -15.27 16.05
C SER A 322 -0.13 -15.11 16.31
N GLU A 323 0.09 -15.04 17.78
CA GLU A 323 1.49 -14.98 18.29
C GLU A 323 2.22 -13.77 17.70
N VAL A 324 1.62 -12.59 17.56
CA VAL A 324 2.21 -11.33 17.12
C VAL A 324 2.82 -10.55 18.27
N LYS A 325 4.07 -9.99 18.19
CA LYS A 325 4.73 -9.30 19.31
C LYS A 325 3.90 -8.13 19.83
N ILE A 326 3.51 -7.12 18.65
CA ILE A 326 2.62 -6.04 19.05
C ILE A 326 1.55 -5.83 17.95
N PRO A 327 0.48 -6.28 18.10
CA PRO A 327 -0.59 -6.39 17.09
C PRO A 327 -1.13 -5.02 16.68
N ILE A 328 -1.09 -4.09 17.54
CA ILE A 328 -1.59 -2.77 17.11
C ILE A 328 -0.55 -1.71 17.52
N VAL A 329 -0.11 -0.82 16.39
CA VAL A 329 1.00 0.11 16.69
C VAL A 329 0.76 1.40 15.91
N ILE A 330 0.73 2.51 16.64
CA ILE A 330 0.98 3.82 15.98
C ILE A 330 2.27 4.41 16.56
N ASP A 331 3.21 4.84 15.70
CA ASP A 331 4.51 5.37 16.20
C ASP A 331 4.94 6.56 15.34
N GLN A 332 4.52 7.74 15.75
CA GLN A 332 4.86 8.95 14.96
C GLN A 332 6.33 9.33 15.13
N PHE A 333 6.95 8.74 16.00
CA PHE A 333 8.41 8.97 16.13
C PHE A 333 9.19 7.93 15.32
N TYR A 334 8.25 7.50 14.46
CA TYR A 334 8.91 6.44 13.68
C TYR A 334 10.03 7.04 12.83
N CYS A 335 11.21 6.50 13.17
CA CYS A 335 12.40 6.99 12.43
C CYS A 335 13.16 5.79 11.86
N ASP A 336 13.07 5.87 10.67
CA ASP A 336 13.78 4.69 10.11
C ASP A 336 15.29 4.92 10.09
N LYS A 337 16.02 6.03 10.73
CA LYS A 337 17.48 6.25 10.63
C LYS A 337 18.14 6.02 11.99
N GLU A 338 19.63 5.93 12.04
CA GLU A 338 20.37 5.57 13.27
C GLU A 338 20.47 6.77 14.22
N LYS A 339 20.48 7.80 13.74
CA LYS A 339 20.70 9.02 14.54
C LYS A 339 19.71 10.10 14.10
N CYS A 340 18.86 10.27 14.95
CA CYS A 340 17.69 11.10 14.60
C CYS A 340 17.66 12.35 15.49
N SER A 341 17.62 13.60 14.89
CA SER A 341 17.38 14.87 15.62
C SER A 341 15.92 14.97 16.09
N ASN A 342 15.56 15.44 17.31
CA ASN A 342 14.15 15.76 17.67
C ASN A 342 13.48 16.63 16.60
N GLN A 343 12.74 16.12 15.55
CA GLN A 343 12.05 16.96 14.54
C GLN A 343 10.57 17.11 14.91
N THR A 344 10.15 18.41 14.87
CA THR A 344 8.77 18.89 15.16
C THR A 344 7.84 18.60 13.98
N SER A 345 8.47 18.08 12.77
CA SER A 345 7.55 17.91 11.63
C SER A 345 6.86 16.53 11.68
N ALA A 346 5.70 16.42 12.38
CA ALA A 346 4.93 15.15 12.49
C ALA A 346 3.71 15.23 11.57
N VAL A 347 3.52 14.06 10.58
CA VAL A 347 2.26 13.82 9.85
C VAL A 347 1.08 13.82 10.84
N ALA A 348 0.33 14.80 10.64
CA ALA A 348 -0.84 14.82 11.56
C ALA A 348 -1.67 13.54 11.43
N LEU A 349 -1.75 12.84 12.64
CA LEU A 349 -2.52 11.58 12.66
C LEU A 349 -3.78 11.78 13.51
N SER A 350 -4.76 11.47 12.93
CA SER A 350 -6.02 11.55 13.67
C SER A 350 -7.06 10.60 13.06
N GLY A 351 -8.05 10.18 14.16
CA GLY A 351 -9.19 9.32 13.75
C GLY A 351 -8.73 7.92 13.32
N ILE A 352 -7.82 7.32 13.82
CA ILE A 352 -7.47 5.91 13.51
C ILE A 352 -8.25 4.98 14.44
N ASN A 353 -8.86 3.92 13.79
CA ASN A 353 -9.73 3.04 14.60
C ASN A 353 -9.31 1.56 14.43
N TYR A 354 -9.29 0.98 15.49
CA TYR A 354 -9.03 -0.48 15.50
C TYR A 354 -10.25 -1.20 16.07
N GLU A 355 -10.67 -2.40 15.30
CA GLU A 355 -11.89 -3.10 15.78
C GLU A 355 -11.74 -4.60 15.56
N ARG A 356 -12.16 -5.24 16.57
CA ARG A 356 -12.29 -6.72 16.53
C ARG A 356 -11.00 -7.37 16.04
N ILE A 357 -10.04 -7.08 16.75
CA ILE A 357 -8.72 -7.72 16.51
C ILE A 357 -8.47 -8.72 17.65
N ARG A 358 -8.51 -9.89 17.03
CA ARG A 358 -8.45 -10.97 18.03
C ARG A 358 -7.25 -11.89 17.74
N GLY A 359 -6.75 -12.46 18.94
CA GLY A 359 -5.63 -13.40 18.66
C GLY A 359 -4.58 -13.36 19.76
N THR A 360 -3.40 -13.70 19.43
CA THR A 360 -2.45 -13.87 20.54
C THR A 360 -1.23 -12.96 20.27
N TYR A 361 -0.69 -12.34 21.51
CA TYR A 361 0.59 -11.55 21.36
C TYR A 361 1.65 -12.05 22.32
N THR A 362 2.98 -11.54 22.34
CA THR A 362 4.05 -12.17 23.14
C THR A 362 4.83 -11.08 23.89
N VAL A 363 4.57 -9.69 23.47
CA VAL A 363 5.32 -8.66 24.21
C VAL A 363 4.32 -7.65 24.77
N LYS A 364 3.61 -6.96 23.61
CA LYS A 364 2.67 -5.95 24.11
C LYS A 364 1.43 -5.90 23.22
N PRO A 365 0.42 -5.67 23.73
CA PRO A 365 -0.83 -5.74 22.94
C PRO A 365 -1.04 -4.48 22.08
N VAL A 366 -0.66 -3.27 22.73
CA VAL A 366 -0.74 -2.07 21.87
C VAL A 366 0.46 -1.15 22.18
N HIS A 367 0.89 -0.36 21.17
CA HIS A 367 1.93 0.65 21.35
C HIS A 367 1.57 1.90 20.53
N PHE A 368 1.11 2.95 21.27
CA PHE A 368 0.88 4.22 20.56
C PHE A 368 1.89 5.28 21.01
N ALA A 369 2.70 5.77 20.09
CA ALA A 369 3.74 6.78 20.42
C ALA A 369 3.60 7.96 19.46
N CYS A 370 2.92 9.07 19.92
CA CYS A 370 2.67 10.24 19.05
C CYS A 370 3.46 11.45 19.55
N SER A 371 3.72 12.44 18.55
CA SER A 371 4.62 13.58 18.81
C SER A 371 3.96 14.54 19.81
N ASP A 372 4.83 15.28 20.48
CA ASP A 372 4.36 16.29 21.48
C ASP A 372 3.85 17.55 20.77
N ASN A 373 4.44 17.82 19.60
CA ASN A 373 4.01 19.04 18.86
C ASN A 373 2.80 18.75 17.96
N LEU A 374 2.59 17.41 17.47
CA LEU A 374 1.37 17.01 16.73
C LEU A 374 0.83 15.69 17.30
N PRO A 375 0.10 15.83 18.42
CA PRO A 375 -0.36 14.57 19.02
C PRO A 375 -1.40 13.86 18.15
N CYS A 376 -1.27 12.43 18.39
CA CYS A 376 -2.34 11.70 17.67
C CYS A 376 -3.68 11.96 18.36
N THR A 377 -4.55 12.22 17.61
CA THR A 377 -5.86 12.50 18.24
C THR A 377 -6.94 11.62 17.61
N ASP A 378 -7.99 11.35 18.50
CA ASP A 378 -9.19 10.57 18.10
C ASP A 378 -8.83 9.14 17.73
N ILE A 379 -7.99 8.51 18.46
CA ILE A 379 -7.78 7.06 18.29
C ILE A 379 -8.85 6.30 19.10
N SER A 380 -9.44 5.21 18.40
CA SER A 380 -10.44 4.43 19.16
C SER A 380 -10.18 2.93 19.04
N LEU A 381 -10.43 2.35 20.11
CA LEU A 381 -10.29 0.88 20.13
C LEU A 381 -11.63 0.26 20.54
N THR A 382 -12.08 -0.80 19.85
CA THR A 382 -13.31 -1.52 20.18
C THR A 382 -13.10 -3.03 20.00
N ALA A 383 -13.56 -3.74 20.86
CA ALA A 383 -13.61 -5.22 20.86
C ALA A 383 -12.23 -5.81 20.53
N ILE A 384 -11.26 -5.46 21.38
CA ILE A 384 -9.88 -5.98 21.20
C ILE A 384 -9.65 -7.10 22.22
N ASP A 385 -9.55 -8.18 21.38
CA ASP A 385 -9.32 -9.36 22.24
C ASP A 385 -8.00 -10.05 21.86
N LEU A 386 -6.97 -9.71 22.83
CA LEU A 386 -5.64 -10.29 22.52
C LEU A 386 -5.06 -11.00 23.75
N LYS A 387 -4.73 -12.17 23.36
CA LYS A 387 -4.29 -12.98 24.52
C LYS A 387 -2.76 -13.15 24.46
N PRO A 388 -2.21 -12.91 25.79
CA PRO A 388 -0.75 -13.02 25.84
C PRO A 388 -0.29 -14.50 25.88
N LEU A 389 0.88 -14.76 25.43
CA LEU A 389 1.40 -16.16 25.43
C LEU A 389 2.57 -16.25 26.42
N GLN A 390 2.10 -16.32 27.72
CA GLN A 390 2.71 -16.09 29.05
C GLN A 390 3.80 -17.11 29.35
N GLU A 391 4.28 -17.95 28.43
CA GLU A 391 5.20 -18.98 28.99
C GLU A 391 6.58 -18.86 28.35
N LEU A 392 6.86 -17.59 27.94
CA LEU A 392 8.27 -17.67 27.48
C LEU A 392 8.84 -16.26 27.33
N TYR A 393 7.88 -15.16 27.79
CA TYR A 393 8.41 -13.83 27.39
C TYR A 393 7.98 -12.79 28.43
N HIS A 394 9.09 -11.79 28.45
CA HIS A 394 8.83 -10.68 29.38
C HIS A 394 7.75 -9.75 28.81
N LEU A 395 6.54 -9.75 29.45
CA LEU A 395 5.31 -9.10 28.92
C LEU A 395 5.17 -7.69 29.52
N TYR A 396 4.93 -6.75 28.47
CA TYR A 396 4.77 -5.35 28.91
C TYR A 396 3.34 -4.88 28.62
N GLY A 397 2.87 -4.10 29.38
CA GLY A 397 1.49 -3.59 29.26
C GLY A 397 1.35 -2.64 28.05
N ALA A 398 0.10 -2.31 27.88
CA ALA A 398 -0.16 -1.37 26.76
C ALA A 398 0.57 -0.04 26.99
N PHE A 399 1.06 0.62 25.80
CA PHE A 399 1.80 1.89 25.92
C PHE A 399 1.11 2.94 25.05
N CYS A 400 0.94 4.23 25.71
CA CYS A 400 0.37 5.34 24.92
C CYS A 400 1.09 6.64 25.28
N TRP A 401 1.57 7.28 24.21
CA TRP A 401 2.18 8.60 24.46
C TRP A 401 1.54 9.64 23.54
N GLN A 402 1.21 10.80 24.03
CA GLN A 402 0.53 11.90 23.32
C GLN A 402 -0.50 11.36 22.32
N THR A 403 -1.21 10.44 22.88
CA THR A 403 -2.28 9.85 22.06
C THR A 403 -3.63 10.04 22.76
N PHE A 404 -4.53 10.58 21.97
CA PHE A 404 -5.82 10.92 22.58
C PHE A 404 -6.95 10.25 21.80
N GLY A 405 -7.78 9.65 22.77
CA GLY A 405 -8.93 8.99 22.11
C GLY A 405 -9.82 8.32 23.16
N GLU A 406 -10.38 7.18 22.76
CA GLU A 406 -11.27 6.55 23.76
C GLU A 406 -11.37 5.04 23.49
N LEU A 407 -11.55 4.37 24.59
CA LEU A 407 -11.91 2.94 24.46
C LEU A 407 -13.43 2.78 24.39
N ARG A 408 -13.95 2.09 23.57
CA ARG A 408 -15.42 2.05 23.41
C ARG A 408 -16.00 0.78 24.02
N THR A 409 -15.17 -0.26 24.06
CA THR A 409 -15.54 -1.48 24.82
C THR A 409 -14.32 -1.94 25.63
N PRO A 410 -14.82 -2.67 26.50
CA PRO A 410 -13.66 -3.17 27.27
C PRO A 410 -12.74 -4.03 26.40
N THR A 411 -11.40 -3.95 26.70
CA THR A 411 -10.43 -4.71 25.87
C THR A 411 -9.77 -5.78 26.73
N VAL A 412 -9.40 -6.75 25.91
CA VAL A 412 -8.63 -7.82 26.58
C VAL A 412 -7.29 -8.02 25.85
N PRO A 413 -6.21 -7.68 26.54
CA PRO A 413 -6.01 -7.18 27.91
C PRO A 413 -6.31 -5.68 28.02
N PRO A 414 -6.62 -5.12 29.30
CA PRO A 414 -7.08 -3.73 29.43
C PRO A 414 -6.04 -2.73 28.90
N ILE A 415 -6.49 -1.79 28.13
CA ILE A 415 -5.59 -0.74 27.60
C ILE A 415 -5.96 0.58 28.25
N ASP A 416 -5.24 1.00 29.27
CA ASP A 416 -5.73 2.13 30.12
C ASP A 416 -4.89 3.37 29.86
N CYS A 417 -3.85 3.27 29.02
CA CYS A 417 -2.90 4.39 28.86
C CYS A 417 -3.41 5.38 27.83
N LEU A 418 -4.63 5.11 27.16
CA LEU A 418 -5.16 6.04 26.16
C LEU A 418 -5.88 7.22 26.85
N GLN A 419 -5.29 8.43 26.39
CA GLN A 419 -5.84 9.61 27.09
C GLN A 419 -7.15 10.07 26.45
N ILE A 420 -8.10 10.45 27.62
CA ILE A 420 -9.49 10.69 27.16
C ILE A 420 -9.64 12.19 26.82
N GLY A 421 -10.17 12.47 25.50
CA GLY A 421 -10.48 13.85 25.04
C GLY A 421 -9.38 14.40 24.15
N LYS A 422 -9.21 16.04 24.06
CA LYS A 422 -8.16 16.60 23.17
C LYS A 422 -7.08 17.30 24.02
N PRO A 423 -5.89 17.45 23.36
CA PRO A 423 -4.76 18.00 24.11
C PRO A 423 -5.07 19.41 24.64
N SER A 424 -4.91 19.88 25.99
CA SER A 424 -5.25 21.13 26.72
C SER A 424 -4.16 22.18 26.50
N THR A 425 -3.98 23.21 25.46
CA THR A 425 -3.76 24.63 25.12
C THR A 425 -2.30 24.85 24.71
N ASN A 426 -2.19 25.85 23.58
CA ASN A 426 -1.89 27.21 23.07
C ASN A 426 -0.38 27.46 23.01
N LYS A 427 0.44 26.99 22.07
CA LYS A 427 1.60 27.82 21.67
C LYS A 427 2.15 27.32 20.32
N ILE A 428 1.56 27.75 19.24
CA ILE A 428 1.93 28.46 18.00
C ILE A 428 2.53 27.45 17.01
N GLN A 429 1.79 27.10 15.73
CA GLN A 429 2.71 27.24 14.55
C GLN A 429 1.89 27.62 13.32
N ASN A 430 1.44 28.99 13.26
CA ASN A 430 1.73 29.79 12.05
C ASN A 430 2.78 29.10 11.16
N ASP A 431 2.37 28.09 10.25
CA ASP A 431 2.89 27.78 8.90
C ASP A 431 3.61 26.43 8.92
N PHE A 432 3.04 25.20 8.77
CA PHE A 432 4.05 24.13 8.50
C PHE A 432 3.35 22.97 7.79
N ASP A 433 2.60 23.10 6.56
CA ASP A 433 2.71 22.22 5.37
C ASP A 433 2.56 23.04 4.09
N SER A 434 3.10 24.48 3.95
CA SER A 434 3.54 24.66 2.53
C SER A 434 4.70 23.71 2.20
N CYS A 435 4.26 22.64 1.45
CA CYS A 435 4.94 22.20 0.20
C CYS A 435 5.57 23.39 -0.53
N GLY A 436 6.73 24.03 -0.03
CA GLY A 436 7.54 25.15 -0.54
C GLY A 436 8.48 24.70 -1.66
N VAL A 437 7.98 25.01 -2.86
CA VAL A 437 7.99 26.01 -3.94
C VAL A 437 7.60 25.28 -5.24
#